data_AF-A0A5P9GX42-F1
#
_entry.id   AF-A0A5P9GX42-F1
#
_cell.length_a   1.000
_cell.length_b   1.000
_cell.length_c   1.000
_cell.angle_alpha   90.00
_cell.angle_beta   90.00
_cell.angle_gamma   90.00
#
_symmetry.space_group_name_H-M   'P 1'
#
loop_
_entity.id
_entity.type
_entity.pdbx_description
1 polymer ?
#
loop_
_entity_poly.entity_id
_entity_poly.type
_entity_poly.pdbx_seq_one_letter_code
_entity_poly.pdbx_strand_id
1 'polypeptide(L)'
;MKSFLRTTALAAVLSLPLAATAAETAVSDISVEADLSSIQNATAASVWANLPADLQNTLAVRLANQIAPEDEDGADVMIDITSVELASSFENAANLADSRITGDVIIERAGSEYDEAYTLTVSAEQAAVLLPAGADIMLLTPGSMEFYTAMVDAFAGNIVEKLQ
;
A
#
# COMPACT_ATOMS: atom_id res chain seq x y z
N MET A 1 18.40 -60.92 43.50
CA MET A 1 17.49 -59.76 43.70
C MET A 1 18.16 -58.55 43.03
N LYS A 2 17.72 -58.20 41.81
CA LYS A 2 16.95 -56.96 41.46
C LYS A 2 17.71 -55.67 41.81
N SER A 3 18.49 -55.14 40.85
CA SER A 3 18.33 -53.82 40.14
C SER A 3 18.35 -52.59 41.07
N PHE A 4 18.92 -51.44 40.72
CA PHE A 4 18.48 -50.54 39.66
C PHE A 4 19.58 -49.52 39.29
N LEU A 5 19.90 -49.44 37.99
CA LEU A 5 20.51 -48.25 37.38
C LEU A 5 19.50 -47.10 37.46
N ARG A 6 19.94 -45.92 37.91
CA ARG A 6 19.16 -44.69 37.86
C ARG A 6 19.49 -43.94 36.57
N THR A 7 18.57 -43.97 35.61
CA THR A 7 18.61 -43.17 34.38
C THR A 7 17.94 -41.83 34.67
N THR A 8 18.72 -40.75 34.67
CA THR A 8 18.19 -39.38 34.76
C THR A 8 17.87 -38.90 33.34
N ALA A 9 16.58 -38.81 32.99
CA ALA A 9 16.13 -38.22 31.74
C ALA A 9 16.00 -36.69 31.91
N LEU A 10 16.81 -35.94 31.17
CA LEU A 10 16.74 -34.49 31.10
C LEU A 10 15.73 -34.12 29.99
N ALA A 11 14.53 -33.69 30.38
CA ALA A 11 13.53 -33.18 29.43
C ALA A 11 13.84 -31.71 29.12
N ALA A 12 14.42 -31.44 27.94
CA ALA A 12 14.54 -30.09 27.41
C ALA A 12 13.17 -29.67 26.85
N VAL A 13 12.48 -28.78 27.56
CA VAL A 13 11.27 -28.11 27.08
C VAL A 13 11.71 -27.04 26.08
N LEU A 14 11.49 -27.28 24.79
CA LEU A 14 11.64 -26.28 23.74
C LEU A 14 10.44 -25.31 23.83
N SER A 15 10.64 -24.18 24.50
CA SER A 15 9.73 -23.03 24.40
C SER A 15 9.86 -22.42 23.02
N LEU A 16 8.89 -22.69 22.14
CA LEU A 16 8.74 -21.98 20.86
C LEU A 16 8.39 -20.51 21.15
N PRO A 17 9.08 -19.53 20.56
CA PRO A 17 8.61 -18.15 20.60
C PRO A 17 7.34 -18.04 19.73
N LEU A 18 6.22 -17.67 20.35
CA LEU A 18 5.09 -17.12 19.60
C LEU A 18 5.58 -15.79 19.03
N ALA A 19 5.68 -15.69 17.70
CA ALA A 19 5.79 -14.41 17.03
C ALA A 19 4.53 -13.61 17.40
N ALA A 20 4.69 -12.52 18.16
CA ALA A 20 3.63 -11.56 18.36
C ALA A 20 3.34 -10.93 16.99
N THR A 21 2.20 -11.26 16.40
CA THR A 21 1.66 -10.50 15.28
C THR A 21 1.34 -9.11 15.82
N ALA A 22 1.90 -8.05 15.22
CA ALA A 22 1.43 -6.70 15.50
C ALA A 22 -0.09 -6.67 15.26
N ALA A 23 -0.83 -5.97 16.14
CA ALA A 23 -2.27 -5.87 16.00
C ALA A 23 -2.58 -4.95 14.82
N GLU A 24 -3.40 -5.43 13.88
CA GLU A 24 -3.78 -4.66 12.69
C GLU A 24 -4.47 -3.34 13.07
N THR A 25 -4.21 -2.34 12.23
CA THR A 25 -4.75 -0.98 12.25
C THR A 25 -6.26 -0.90 12.13
N ALA A 26 -7.06 -0.68 13.17
CA ALA A 26 -8.44 -0.25 12.95
C ALA A 26 -8.46 1.13 12.27
N VAL A 27 -9.28 1.32 11.24
CA VAL A 27 -9.37 2.55 10.43
C VAL A 27 -10.81 3.08 10.48
N SER A 28 -10.94 4.38 10.75
CA SER A 28 -12.22 5.09 10.82
C SER A 28 -12.53 5.82 9.52
N ASP A 29 -11.56 6.57 9.00
CA ASP A 29 -11.74 7.43 7.83
C ASP A 29 -10.58 7.29 6.83
N ILE A 30 -10.92 7.45 5.56
CA ILE A 30 -9.96 7.50 4.46
C ILE A 30 -10.35 8.68 3.57
N SER A 31 -9.49 9.69 3.51
CA SER A 31 -9.63 10.84 2.63
C SER A 31 -8.51 10.87 1.60
N VAL A 32 -8.88 11.06 0.33
CA VAL A 32 -7.93 11.21 -0.77
C VAL A 32 -8.27 12.45 -1.55
N GLU A 33 -7.31 13.36 -1.66
CA GLU A 33 -7.44 14.62 -2.38
C GLU A 33 -6.34 14.73 -3.45
N ALA A 34 -6.61 15.50 -4.50
CA ALA A 34 -5.63 15.83 -5.52
C ALA A 34 -5.92 17.22 -6.09
N ASP A 35 -4.92 18.09 -6.05
CA ASP A 35 -5.03 19.41 -6.63
C ASP A 35 -4.80 19.40 -8.14
N LEU A 36 -5.42 20.35 -8.87
CA LEU A 36 -5.16 20.51 -10.31
C LEU A 36 -3.68 20.81 -10.62
N SER A 37 -2.94 21.40 -9.68
CA SER A 37 -1.50 21.63 -9.80
C SER A 37 -0.66 20.36 -9.73
N SER A 38 -1.20 19.24 -9.23
CA SER A 38 -0.51 17.95 -9.24
C SER A 38 -0.43 17.33 -10.64
N ILE A 39 -1.25 17.81 -11.57
CA ILE A 39 -1.38 17.26 -12.92
C ILE A 39 -0.41 17.95 -13.87
N GLN A 40 0.65 17.23 -14.24
CA GLN A 40 1.78 17.80 -14.97
C GLN A 40 1.51 18.05 -16.46
N ASN A 41 0.56 17.33 -17.08
CA ASN A 41 0.19 17.52 -18.49
C ASN A 41 -1.23 17.04 -18.82
N ALA A 42 -1.76 17.44 -19.98
CA ALA A 42 -3.13 17.13 -20.39
C ALA A 42 -3.41 15.63 -20.57
N THR A 43 -2.42 14.84 -20.97
CA THR A 43 -2.56 13.38 -21.10
C THR A 43 -2.66 12.74 -19.72
N ALA A 44 -1.80 13.14 -18.78
CA ALA A 44 -1.87 12.74 -17.38
C ALA A 44 -3.23 13.13 -16.76
N ALA A 45 -3.75 14.32 -17.06
CA ALA A 45 -5.07 14.75 -16.62
C ALA A 45 -6.19 13.78 -17.02
N SER A 46 -6.12 13.26 -18.26
CA SER A 46 -7.14 12.34 -18.76
C SER A 46 -7.06 10.94 -18.14
N VAL A 47 -5.85 10.48 -17.83
CA VAL A 47 -5.61 9.15 -17.25
C VAL A 47 -5.88 9.14 -15.75
N TRP A 48 -5.46 10.19 -15.03
CA TRP A 48 -5.53 10.28 -13.57
C TRP A 48 -6.77 11.02 -13.06
N ALA A 49 -7.73 11.33 -13.93
CA ALA A 49 -8.91 12.13 -13.60
C ALA A 49 -9.71 11.61 -12.39
N ASN A 50 -9.76 10.28 -12.22
CA ASN A 50 -10.52 9.62 -11.14
C ASN A 50 -9.61 9.07 -10.03
N LEU A 51 -8.31 9.38 -10.06
CA LEU A 51 -7.32 8.80 -9.16
C LEU A 51 -7.72 8.89 -7.68
N PRO A 52 -8.18 10.03 -7.14
CA PRO A 52 -8.53 10.12 -5.72
C PRO A 52 -9.63 9.14 -5.33
N ALA A 53 -10.72 9.13 -6.10
CA ALA A 53 -11.87 8.26 -5.83
C ALA A 53 -11.50 6.77 -5.97
N ASP A 54 -10.73 6.41 -7.00
CA ASP A 54 -10.34 5.03 -7.22
C ASP A 54 -9.34 4.53 -6.17
N LEU A 55 -8.42 5.39 -5.73
CA LEU A 55 -7.49 5.08 -4.64
C LEU A 55 -8.23 4.88 -3.32
N GLN A 56 -9.15 5.79 -2.97
CA GLN A 56 -9.98 5.67 -1.78
C GLN A 56 -10.79 4.37 -1.79
N ASN A 57 -11.44 4.06 -2.92
CA ASN A 57 -12.20 2.82 -3.09
C ASN A 57 -11.31 1.58 -2.95
N THR A 58 -10.11 1.61 -3.54
CA THR A 58 -9.15 0.50 -3.46
C THR A 58 -8.70 0.25 -2.03
N LEU A 59 -8.40 1.31 -1.28
CA LEU A 59 -8.06 1.23 0.14
C LEU A 59 -9.24 0.70 0.96
N ALA A 60 -10.45 1.20 0.75
CA ALA A 60 -11.65 0.74 1.45
C ALA A 60 -11.90 -0.76 1.23
N VAL A 61 -11.70 -1.27 0.02
CA VAL A 61 -11.81 -2.70 -0.29
C VAL A 61 -10.74 -3.51 0.44
N ARG A 62 -9.48 -3.05 0.45
CA ARG A 62 -8.36 -3.76 1.08
C ARG A 62 -8.43 -3.76 2.60
N LEU A 63 -8.94 -2.67 3.18
CA LEU A 63 -9.06 -2.46 4.62
C LEU A 63 -10.43 -2.88 5.17
N ALA A 64 -11.26 -3.58 4.38
CA ALA A 64 -12.61 -3.97 4.80
C ALA A 64 -12.66 -4.80 6.10
N ASN A 65 -11.59 -5.53 6.43
CA ASN A 65 -11.49 -6.29 7.68
C ASN A 65 -10.85 -5.51 8.84
N GLN A 66 -10.45 -4.27 8.60
CA GLN A 66 -9.78 -3.35 9.52
C GLN A 66 -10.65 -2.12 9.82
N ILE A 67 -11.94 -2.14 9.46
CA ILE A 67 -12.84 -1.02 9.76
C ILE A 67 -13.09 -0.96 11.27
N ALA A 68 -12.90 0.21 11.86
CA ALA A 68 -13.20 0.44 13.27
C ALA A 68 -14.71 0.22 13.55
N PRO A 69 -15.07 -0.43 14.68
CA PRO A 69 -16.45 -0.45 15.16
C PRO A 69 -17.04 0.96 15.29
N GLU A 70 -18.36 1.14 15.10
CA GLU A 70 -19.01 2.46 15.17
C GLU A 70 -18.82 3.19 16.51
N ASP A 71 -18.46 2.46 17.57
CA ASP A 71 -18.25 2.96 18.93
C ASP A 71 -16.78 3.00 19.38
N GLU A 72 -15.83 2.74 18.47
CA GLU A 72 -14.38 2.78 18.75
C GLU A 72 -13.66 3.72 17.79
N ASP A 73 -12.69 4.48 18.32
CA ASP A 73 -11.84 5.35 17.50
C ASP A 73 -10.76 4.50 16.79
N GLY A 74 -10.80 4.49 15.46
CA GLY A 74 -9.73 4.00 14.57
C GLY A 74 -8.80 5.11 14.08
N ALA A 75 -7.87 4.74 13.22
CA ALA A 75 -6.97 5.65 12.55
C ALA A 75 -7.65 6.38 11.38
N ASP A 76 -7.27 7.63 11.15
CA ASP A 76 -7.64 8.42 9.99
C ASP A 76 -6.48 8.44 9.00
N VAL A 77 -6.76 8.11 7.74
CA VAL A 77 -5.77 8.05 6.66
C VAL A 77 -6.06 9.17 5.68
N MET A 78 -5.21 10.19 5.67
CA MET A 78 -5.31 11.32 4.74
C MET A 78 -4.21 11.23 3.68
N ILE A 79 -4.59 11.37 2.42
CA ILE A 79 -3.68 11.29 1.28
C ILE A 79 -3.88 12.52 0.40
N ASP A 80 -2.85 13.32 0.24
CA ASP A 80 -2.82 14.44 -0.71
C ASP A 80 -1.91 14.07 -1.89
N ILE A 81 -2.48 13.95 -3.08
CA ILE A 81 -1.73 13.66 -4.30
C ILE A 81 -1.07 14.95 -4.80
N THR A 82 0.27 15.00 -4.66
CA THR A 82 1.07 16.18 -4.97
C THR A 82 1.62 16.17 -6.39
N SER A 83 1.78 15.00 -7.02
CA SER A 83 2.21 14.91 -8.42
C SER A 83 1.75 13.62 -9.08
N VAL A 84 1.25 13.76 -10.32
CA VAL A 84 1.04 12.63 -11.23
C VAL A 84 1.79 12.86 -12.54
N GLU A 85 2.65 11.91 -12.87
CA GLU A 85 3.40 11.90 -14.13
C GLU A 85 2.98 10.69 -14.94
N LEU A 86 2.82 10.91 -16.24
CA LEU A 86 2.54 9.86 -17.21
C LEU A 86 3.61 9.92 -18.29
N ALA A 87 4.31 8.81 -18.46
CA ALA A 87 5.26 8.64 -19.53
C ALA A 87 4.59 8.84 -20.89
N SER A 88 5.24 9.59 -21.79
CA SER A 88 4.77 9.67 -23.16
C SER A 88 4.97 8.32 -23.85
N SER A 89 3.93 7.80 -24.49
CA SER A 89 3.95 6.49 -25.15
C SER A 89 4.79 6.44 -26.44
N PHE A 90 5.47 7.54 -26.80
CA PHE A 90 6.15 7.70 -28.09
C PHE A 90 7.65 7.34 -28.06
N GLU A 91 8.26 7.22 -26.88
CA GLU A 91 9.72 7.04 -26.76
C GLU A 91 10.10 5.92 -25.76
N ASN A 92 10.04 4.66 -26.20
CA ASN A 92 10.64 3.47 -25.56
C ASN A 92 10.19 3.05 -24.13
N ALA A 93 10.32 1.75 -23.84
CA ALA A 93 10.06 1.16 -22.52
C ALA A 93 10.92 1.73 -21.37
N ALA A 94 12.04 2.41 -21.69
CA ALA A 94 12.86 3.11 -20.71
C ALA A 94 12.16 4.32 -20.08
N ASN A 95 11.16 4.91 -20.76
CA ASN A 95 10.38 6.04 -20.25
C ASN A 95 9.20 5.60 -19.37
N LEU A 96 8.83 4.32 -19.29
CA LEU A 96 7.77 3.86 -18.37
C LEU A 96 8.08 4.25 -16.92
N ALA A 97 9.36 4.24 -16.53
CA ALA A 97 9.88 4.68 -15.24
C ALA A 97 9.54 6.15 -14.91
N ASP A 98 9.27 6.98 -15.92
CA ASP A 98 8.87 8.38 -15.72
C ASP A 98 7.41 8.50 -15.27
N SER A 99 6.60 7.44 -15.40
CA SER A 99 5.26 7.45 -14.82
C SER A 99 5.34 7.23 -13.32
N ARG A 100 4.86 8.21 -12.56
CA ARG A 100 4.87 8.16 -11.09
C ARG A 100 3.61 8.78 -10.50
N ILE A 101 3.21 8.25 -9.36
CA ILE A 101 2.25 8.89 -8.46
C ILE A 101 3.02 9.25 -7.20
N THR A 102 2.96 10.52 -6.80
CA THR A 102 3.51 11.00 -5.54
C THR A 102 2.39 11.64 -4.74
N GLY A 103 2.33 11.31 -3.45
CA GLY A 103 1.44 11.97 -2.51
C GLY A 103 2.01 11.99 -1.10
N ASP A 104 1.55 12.95 -0.32
CA ASP A 104 1.82 13.01 1.11
C ASP A 104 0.74 12.21 1.84
N VAL A 105 1.17 11.31 2.72
CA VAL A 105 0.31 10.42 3.50
C VAL A 105 0.45 10.78 4.96
N ILE A 106 -0.68 10.96 5.63
CA ILE A 106 -0.77 11.19 7.06
C ILE A 106 -1.67 10.10 7.64
N ILE A 107 -1.16 9.39 8.65
CA ILE A 107 -1.91 8.42 9.44
C ILE A 107 -1.99 8.96 10.86
N GLU A 108 -3.17 9.44 11.23
CA GLU A 108 -3.49 9.86 12.59
C GLU A 108 -4.06 8.64 13.33
N ARG A 109 -3.41 8.22 14.43
CA ARG A 109 -3.92 7.10 15.25
C ARG A 109 -4.60 7.63 16.50
N ALA A 110 -5.79 7.10 16.76
CA ALA A 110 -6.50 7.33 18.01
C ALA A 110 -5.60 7.08 19.23
N GLY A 111 -5.49 8.09 20.10
CA GLY A 111 -4.68 8.05 21.31
C GLY A 111 -3.18 8.23 21.11
N SER A 112 -2.69 8.45 19.89
CA SER A 112 -1.33 8.91 19.63
C SER A 112 -1.24 10.43 19.79
N GLU A 113 -0.11 10.92 20.30
CA GLU A 113 0.20 12.36 20.30
C GLU A 113 0.95 12.81 19.02
N TYR A 114 1.33 11.85 18.17
CA TYR A 114 2.07 12.05 16.93
C TYR A 114 1.41 11.34 15.76
N ASP A 115 1.32 12.05 14.64
CA ASP A 115 0.87 11.50 13.36
C ASP A 115 2.06 10.89 12.61
N GLU A 116 1.84 9.77 11.93
CA GLU A 116 2.82 9.26 10.97
C GLU A 116 2.60 9.97 9.63
N ALA A 117 3.50 10.89 9.30
CA ALA A 117 3.48 11.62 8.05
C ALA A 117 4.68 11.26 7.16
N TYR A 118 4.44 10.94 5.89
CA TYR A 118 5.48 10.62 4.93
C TYR A 118 5.05 10.89 3.49
N THR A 119 6.01 11.21 2.62
CA THR A 119 5.79 11.25 1.18
C THR A 119 5.96 9.85 0.60
N LEU A 120 4.95 9.39 -0.14
CA LEU A 120 4.98 8.14 -0.89
C LEU A 120 5.10 8.44 -2.39
N THR A 121 6.08 7.83 -3.04
CA THR A 121 6.19 7.80 -4.50
C THR A 121 6.15 6.37 -4.99
N VAL A 122 5.28 6.10 -5.95
CA VAL A 122 5.20 4.83 -6.66
C VAL A 122 5.52 5.07 -8.13
N SER A 123 6.51 4.36 -8.66
CA SER A 123 6.82 4.32 -10.08
C SER A 123 6.15 3.14 -10.79
N ALA A 124 6.02 3.24 -12.12
CA ALA A 124 5.60 2.12 -12.97
C ALA A 124 6.42 0.84 -12.74
N GLU A 125 7.72 0.96 -12.47
CA GLU A 125 8.62 -0.18 -12.23
C GLU A 125 8.33 -0.89 -10.90
N GLN A 126 7.87 -0.15 -9.89
CA GLN A 126 7.44 -0.74 -8.62
C GLN A 126 6.07 -1.41 -8.75
N ALA A 127 5.13 -0.75 -9.42
CA ALA A 127 3.80 -1.30 -9.67
C ALA A 127 3.84 -2.56 -10.55
N ALA A 128 4.78 -2.59 -11.49
CA ALA A 128 5.11 -3.71 -12.35
C ALA A 128 5.28 -5.06 -11.63
N VAL A 129 5.83 -5.05 -10.42
CA VAL A 129 6.06 -6.27 -9.62
C VAL A 129 4.75 -6.94 -9.19
N LEU A 130 3.65 -6.18 -9.15
CA LEU A 130 2.32 -6.66 -8.76
C LEU A 130 1.53 -7.27 -9.93
N LEU A 131 2.05 -7.19 -11.15
CA LEU A 131 1.40 -7.75 -12.32
C LEU A 131 1.47 -9.30 -12.30
N PRO A 132 0.44 -9.99 -12.82
CA PRO A 132 0.44 -11.44 -12.87
C PRO A 132 1.62 -11.98 -13.70
N ALA A 133 2.16 -13.13 -13.30
CA ALA A 133 3.28 -13.76 -14.00
C ALA A 133 2.94 -14.00 -15.48
N GLY A 134 3.78 -13.45 -16.38
CA GLY A 134 3.55 -13.48 -17.83
C GLY A 134 2.94 -12.20 -18.41
N ALA A 135 2.54 -11.23 -17.58
CA ALA A 135 2.29 -9.87 -18.01
C ALA A 135 3.63 -9.21 -18.38
N ASP A 136 3.72 -8.69 -19.60
CA ASP A 136 4.89 -7.94 -20.04
C ASP A 136 4.66 -6.45 -19.75
N ILE A 137 5.46 -5.89 -18.85
CA ILE A 137 5.45 -4.46 -18.51
C ILE A 137 5.77 -3.62 -19.74
N MET A 138 6.55 -4.14 -20.68
CA MET A 138 6.84 -3.46 -21.95
C MET A 138 5.63 -3.43 -22.90
N LEU A 139 4.59 -4.25 -22.64
CA LEU A 139 3.32 -4.25 -23.37
C LEU A 139 2.23 -3.42 -22.66
N LEU A 140 2.44 -3.00 -21.41
CA LEU A 140 1.54 -2.06 -20.76
C LEU A 140 1.66 -0.70 -21.44
N THR A 141 0.62 -0.33 -22.17
CA THR A 141 0.54 1.00 -22.77
C THR A 141 0.31 2.01 -21.64
N PRO A 142 1.12 3.08 -21.51
CA PRO A 142 0.83 4.17 -20.57
C PRO A 142 -0.61 4.66 -20.77
N GLY A 143 -1.39 4.69 -19.70
CA GLY A 143 -2.81 5.07 -19.73
C GLY A 143 -3.79 3.96 -20.13
N SER A 144 -3.32 2.71 -20.32
CA SER A 144 -4.21 1.53 -20.31
C SER A 144 -4.82 1.33 -18.93
N MET A 145 -5.97 0.66 -18.88
CA MET A 145 -6.65 0.37 -17.62
C MET A 145 -5.78 -0.52 -16.72
N GLU A 146 -5.13 -1.53 -17.29
CA GLU A 146 -4.25 -2.44 -16.57
C GLU A 146 -3.07 -1.71 -15.93
N PHE A 147 -2.47 -0.76 -16.65
CA PHE A 147 -1.40 0.09 -16.11
C PHE A 147 -1.91 0.96 -14.97
N TYR A 148 -3.05 1.62 -15.17
CA TYR A 148 -3.67 2.48 -14.16
C TYR A 148 -3.98 1.70 -12.88
N THR A 149 -4.66 0.57 -12.99
CA THR A 149 -5.00 -0.29 -11.86
C THR A 149 -3.75 -0.74 -11.10
N ALA A 150 -2.69 -1.17 -11.80
CA ALA A 150 -1.45 -1.59 -11.15
C ALA A 150 -0.80 -0.46 -10.34
N MET A 151 -0.82 0.77 -10.86
CA MET A 151 -0.28 1.95 -10.16
C MET A 151 -1.08 2.29 -8.91
N VAL A 152 -2.42 2.29 -9.01
CA VAL A 152 -3.32 2.52 -7.86
C VAL A 152 -3.14 1.43 -6.81
N ASP A 153 -3.09 0.17 -7.23
CA ASP A 153 -2.93 -0.99 -6.35
C ASP A 153 -1.59 -0.99 -5.61
N ALA A 154 -0.53 -0.53 -6.28
CA ALA A 154 0.79 -0.40 -5.67
C ALA A 154 0.82 0.72 -4.62
N PHE A 155 0.23 1.87 -4.92
CA PHE A 155 0.13 2.97 -3.96
C PHE A 155 -0.69 2.56 -2.73
N ALA A 156 -1.88 1.99 -2.95
CA ALA A 156 -2.73 1.48 -1.87
C ALA A 156 -2.02 0.40 -1.05
N GLY A 157 -1.28 -0.51 -1.71
CA GLY A 157 -0.54 -1.58 -1.04
C GLY A 157 0.49 -1.09 -0.03
N ASN A 158 1.24 -0.04 -0.38
CA ASN A 158 2.23 0.55 0.53
C ASN A 158 1.57 1.14 1.79
N ILE A 159 0.39 1.74 1.66
CA ILE A 159 -0.35 2.31 2.80
C ILE A 159 -0.93 1.19 3.66
N VAL A 160 -1.51 0.15 3.06
CA VAL A 160 -2.03 -1.00 3.80
C VAL A 160 -0.90 -1.67 4.59
N GLU A 161 0.29 -1.84 4.01
CA GLU A 161 1.46 -2.40 4.71
C GLU A 161 1.87 -1.57 5.94
N LYS A 162 1.67 -0.25 5.91
CA LYS A 162 1.93 0.64 7.05
C LYS A 162 0.90 0.52 8.19
N LEU A 163 -0.27 -0.02 7.90
CA LEU A 163 -1.34 -0.22 8.89
C LEU A 163 -1.27 -1.60 9.56
N GLN A 164 -0.32 -2.46 9.18
CA GLN A 164 -0.10 -3.80 9.73
C GLN A 164 0.94 -3.78 10.86
#